data_AF-A0A4P7BHJ4-F1
#
_entry.id   AF-A0A4P7BHJ4-F1
#
_cell.length_a   1.000
_cell.length_b   1.000
_cell.length_c   1.000
_cell.angle_alpha   90.00
_cell.angle_beta   90.00
_cell.angle_gamma   90.00
#
_symmetry.space_group_name_H-M   'P 1'
#
loop_
_entity.id
_entity.type
_entity.pdbx_description
1 polymer ?
#
loop_
_entity_poly.entity_id
_entity_poly.type
_entity_poly.pdbx_seq_one_letter_code
_entity_poly.pdbx_strand_id
1 'polypeptide(L)'
;MNYTGTMRRLVIRQTRNATLSADQAEGVVRAFDQARIVNRDGKTLLIDFDPCEIDQLRERLPGWLVSEQGPPVPVPDHCLRIKT
;
A
#
# COMPACT_ATOMS: atom_id res chain seq x y z
N MET A 1 -1.45 -26.85 -5.36
CA MET A 1 -1.90 -25.66 -6.11
C MET A 1 -0.75 -24.68 -6.15
N ASN A 2 0.01 -24.65 -7.24
CA ASN A 2 1.09 -23.68 -7.40
C ASN A 2 0.47 -22.37 -7.89
N TYR A 3 0.07 -21.51 -6.96
CA TYR A 3 -0.14 -20.12 -7.29
C TYR A 3 1.23 -19.52 -7.60
N THR A 4 1.49 -19.22 -8.86
CA THR A 4 2.51 -18.23 -9.24
C THR A 4 1.97 -16.86 -8.80
N GLY A 5 2.05 -16.61 -7.48
CA GLY A 5 1.54 -15.41 -6.83
C GLY A 5 2.18 -14.18 -7.46
N THR A 6 1.44 -13.48 -8.29
CA THR A 6 1.89 -12.18 -8.80
C THR A 6 1.71 -11.20 -7.64
N MET A 7 2.79 -10.93 -6.91
CA MET A 7 2.76 -9.97 -5.82
C MET A 7 2.22 -8.63 -6.33
N ARG A 8 1.29 -8.04 -5.58
CA ARG A 8 0.70 -6.75 -5.92
C ARG A 8 1.34 -5.66 -5.09
N ARG A 9 1.62 -4.53 -5.72
CA ARG A 9 2.10 -3.35 -5.02
C ARG A 9 0.94 -2.61 -4.40
N LEU A 10 0.97 -2.43 -3.09
CA LEU A 10 -0.04 -1.72 -2.32
C LEU A 10 0.57 -0.45 -1.71
N VAL A 11 -0.22 0.60 -1.70
CA VAL A 11 0.01 1.80 -0.91
C VAL A 11 -0.93 1.73 0.29
N ILE A 12 -0.36 1.66 1.48
CA ILE A 12 -1.12 1.75 2.73
C ILE A 12 -0.86 3.09 3.40
N ARG A 13 -1.92 3.79 3.80
CA ARG A 13 -1.84 5.15 4.35
C ARG A 13 -2.61 5.27 5.65
N GLN A 14 -1.97 5.85 6.65
CA GLN A 14 -2.58 6.14 7.94
C GLN A 14 -3.63 7.24 7.77
N THR A 15 -4.86 6.96 8.19
CA THR A 15 -5.92 7.99 8.26
C THR A 15 -6.04 8.56 9.67
N ARG A 16 -6.94 9.54 9.86
CA ARG A 16 -7.23 10.09 11.19
C ARG A 16 -7.90 9.08 12.14
N ASN A 17 -8.50 8.02 11.59
CA ASN A 17 -9.19 6.97 12.33
C ASN A 17 -8.29 5.75 12.57
N ALA A 18 -7.03 5.80 12.15
CA ALA A 18 -6.09 4.71 12.35
C ALA A 18 -5.84 4.51 13.83
N THR A 19 -6.06 3.28 14.32
CA THR A 19 -5.82 2.91 15.71
C THR A 19 -4.35 2.57 15.97
N LEU A 20 -3.59 2.24 14.92
CA LEU A 20 -2.19 1.86 14.98
C LEU A 20 -1.27 2.98 14.49
N SER A 21 -0.10 3.11 15.12
CA SER A 21 1.00 3.95 14.61
C SER A 21 1.63 3.34 13.36
N ALA A 22 2.45 4.11 12.65
CA ALA A 22 3.14 3.61 11.45
C ALA A 22 4.08 2.43 11.75
N ASP A 23 4.81 2.48 12.87
CA ASP A 23 5.67 1.37 13.31
C ASP A 23 4.87 0.11 13.65
N GLN A 24 3.69 0.26 14.27
CA GLN A 24 2.80 -0.87 14.56
C GLN A 24 2.21 -1.47 13.28
N ALA A 25 1.80 -0.63 12.33
CA ALA A 25 1.29 -1.09 11.04
C ALA A 25 2.38 -1.83 10.23
N GLU A 26 3.62 -1.33 10.25
CA GLU A 26 4.77 -2.03 9.69
C GLU A 26 4.98 -3.40 10.36
N GLY A 27 4.86 -3.49 11.68
CA GLY A 27 4.90 -4.77 12.40
C GLY A 27 3.80 -5.75 11.95
N VAL A 28 2.57 -5.25 11.73
CA VAL A 28 1.46 -6.06 11.19
C VAL A 28 1.80 -6.58 9.80
N VAL A 29 2.33 -5.74 8.90
CA VAL A 29 2.73 -6.16 7.55
C VAL A 29 3.83 -7.23 7.62
N ARG A 30 4.85 -7.05 8.47
CA ARG A 30 5.96 -8.01 8.63
C ARG A 30 5.53 -9.36 9.20
N ALA A 31 4.34 -9.46 9.79
CA ALA A 31 3.81 -10.72 10.31
C ALA A 31 3.26 -11.65 9.21
N PHE A 32 3.15 -11.18 7.97
CA PHE A 32 2.76 -11.99 6.80
C PHE A 32 4.02 -12.52 6.09
N ASP A 33 4.05 -13.82 5.82
CA ASP A 33 5.24 -14.51 5.32
C ASP A 33 5.73 -13.98 3.96
N GLN A 34 4.78 -13.57 3.10
CA GLN A 34 5.07 -13.08 1.74
C GLN A 34 5.10 -11.55 1.62
N ALA A 35 4.98 -10.82 2.73
CA ALA A 35 4.94 -9.37 2.69
C ALA A 35 6.34 -8.75 2.59
N ARG A 36 6.49 -7.79 1.68
CA ARG A 36 7.74 -7.04 1.53
C ARG A 36 7.46 -5.54 1.60
N ILE A 37 8.13 -4.86 2.51
CA ILE A 37 8.10 -3.40 2.57
C ILE A 37 9.09 -2.85 1.54
N VAL A 38 8.57 -2.08 0.58
CA VAL A 38 9.33 -1.44 -0.49
C VAL A 38 9.82 -0.07 -0.04
N ASN A 39 8.96 0.70 0.61
CA ASN A 39 9.30 2.02 1.12
C ASN A 39 8.42 2.42 2.31
N ARG A 40 8.91 3.33 3.14
CA ARG A 40 8.18 3.97 4.23
C ARG A 40 8.43 5.47 4.20
N ASP A 41 7.35 6.24 4.15
CA ASP A 41 7.39 7.69 4.21
C ASP A 41 6.34 8.21 5.21
N GLY A 42 6.79 8.53 6.42
CA GLY A 42 5.96 9.05 7.50
C GLY A 42 4.72 8.20 7.81
N LYS A 43 3.58 8.59 7.23
CA LYS A 43 2.26 7.97 7.40
C LYS A 43 1.87 7.01 6.27
N THR A 44 2.77 6.74 5.34
CA THR A 44 2.53 5.93 4.15
C THR A 44 3.55 4.81 4.08
N LEU A 45 3.10 3.59 3.77
CA LEU A 45 3.97 2.46 3.45
C LEU A 45 3.65 1.98 2.05
N LEU A 46 4.69 1.65 1.30
CA LEU A 46 4.62 1.00 0.00
C LEU A 46 5.07 -0.44 0.21
N ILE A 47 4.23 -1.40 -0.14
CA ILE A 47 4.48 -2.82 0.12
C ILE A 47 4.19 -3.65 -1.14
N ASP A 48 4.93 -4.74 -1.32
CA ASP A 48 4.55 -5.83 -2.21
C ASP A 48 3.88 -6.91 -1.35
N PHE A 49 2.70 -7.35 -1.74
CA PHE A 49 1.83 -8.17 -0.90
C PHE A 49 1.06 -9.22 -1.72
N ASP A 50 0.69 -10.33 -1.10
CA ASP A 50 -0.14 -11.37 -1.73
C ASP A 50 -1.58 -10.87 -1.88
N PRO A 51 -2.15 -10.83 -3.10
CA PRO A 51 -3.55 -10.45 -3.30
C PRO A 51 -4.57 -11.28 -2.50
N CYS A 52 -4.27 -12.54 -2.19
CA CYS A 52 -5.15 -13.42 -1.43
C CYS A 52 -5.28 -13.02 0.05
N GLU A 53 -4.33 -12.25 0.57
CA GLU A 53 -4.27 -11.86 1.99
C GLU A 53 -4.68 -10.40 2.22
N ILE A 54 -5.05 -9.65 1.16
CA ILE A 54 -5.38 -8.21 1.25
C ILE A 54 -6.54 -7.95 2.20
N ASP A 55 -7.57 -8.79 2.18
CA ASP A 55 -8.72 -8.61 3.08
C ASP A 55 -8.33 -8.82 4.54
N GLN A 56 -7.47 -9.81 4.84
CA GLN A 56 -6.92 -9.99 6.18
C GLN A 56 -6.03 -8.82 6.61
N LEU A 57 -5.26 -8.25 5.69
CA LEU A 57 -4.45 -7.06 5.95
C LEU A 57 -5.34 -5.86 6.32
N ARG A 58 -6.46 -5.67 5.62
CA ARG A 58 -7.43 -4.60 5.90
C ARG A 58 -8.08 -4.76 7.27
N GLU A 59 -8.42 -5.99 7.66
CA GLU A 59 -8.97 -6.29 8.99
C GLU A 59 -7.97 -5.97 10.11
N ARG A 60 -6.68 -6.26 9.90
CA ARG A 60 -5.62 -6.00 10.89
C ARG A 60 -5.14 -4.56 10.95
N LEU A 61 -5.49 -3.73 9.95
CA LEU A 61 -5.15 -2.31 9.90
C LEU A 61 -6.42 -1.44 9.91
N PRO A 62 -7.26 -1.51 10.96
CA PRO A 62 -8.49 -0.74 11.02
C PRO A 62 -8.19 0.77 10.98
N GLY A 63 -8.92 1.47 10.11
CA GLY A 63 -8.72 2.89 9.88
C GLY A 63 -7.49 3.24 9.04
N TRP A 64 -6.79 2.26 8.47
CA TRP A 64 -5.81 2.52 7.40
C TRP A 64 -6.48 2.40 6.03
N LEU A 65 -6.05 3.24 5.09
CA LEU A 65 -6.40 3.09 3.69
C LEU A 65 -5.46 2.07 3.06
N VAL A 66 -6.00 1.02 2.43
CA VAL A 66 -5.23 0.00 1.70
C VAL A 66 -5.66 0.03 0.24
N SER A 67 -4.79 0.58 -0.62
CA SER A 67 -5.05 0.76 -2.04
C SER A 67 -4.00 0.06 -2.89
N GLU A 68 -4.43 -0.57 -3.97
CA GLU A 68 -3.51 -1.09 -4.97
C GLU A 68 -2.86 0.08 -5.73
N GLN A 69 -1.55 -0.01 -5.97
CA GLN A 69 -0.89 0.93 -6.86
C GLN A 69 -1.35 0.64 -8.29
N GLY A 70 -2.11 1.57 -8.86
CA GLY A 70 -2.57 1.49 -10.23
C GLY A 70 -1.43 1.54 -11.26
N PRO A 71 -1.74 1.31 -12.54
CA PRO A 71 -0.76 1.44 -13.61
C PRO A 71 -0.13 2.83 -13.62
N PRO A 72 1.14 2.96 -14.04
CA PRO A 72 1.78 4.26 -14.19
C PRO A 72 0.92 5.18 -15.06
N VAL A 73 0.61 6.37 -14.55
CA VAL A 73 -0.09 7.39 -15.33
C VAL A 73 0.96 8.11 -16.18
N PRO A 74 0.85 8.10 -17.52
CA PRO A 74 1.74 8.87 -18.37
C PRO A 74 1.51 10.37 -18.10
N VAL A 75 2.51 11.04 -17.52
CA VAL A 75 2.49 12.49 -17.35
C VAL A 75 3.05 13.10 -18.64
N PRO A 76 2.30 13.93 -19.37
CA PRO A 76 2.82 14.61 -20.55
C PRO A 76 4.00 15.52 -20.19
N ASP A 77 5.13 15.41 -20.89
CA ASP A 77 6.33 16.25 -20.72
C ASP A 77 6.13 17.73 -21.12
N HIS A 78 4.95 18.10 -21.58
CA HIS A 78 4.65 19.47 -21.99
C HIS A 78 3.95 20.23 -20.86
N CYS A 79 4.55 21.34 -20.42
CA CYS A 79 3.92 22.26 -19.47
C CYS A 79 2.54 22.69 -19.98
N LEU A 80 1.47 22.29 -19.28
CA LEU A 80 0.13 22.79 -19.51
C LEU A 80 0.12 24.30 -19.20
N ARG A 81 0.04 25.13 -20.24
CA ARG A 81 -0.18 26.57 -20.08
C ARG A 81 -1.65 26.78 -19.71
N ILE A 82 -1.93 26.89 -18.42
CA ILE A 82 -3.26 27.27 -17.93
C ILE A 82 -3.50 28.73 -18.36
N LYS A 83 -4.46 28.95 -19.25
CA LYS A 83 -4.96 30.29 -19.56
C LYS A 83 -5.95 30.67 -18.46
N THR A 84 -5.59 31.66 -17.65
CA THR A 84 -6.51 32.37 -16.76
C THR A 84 -7.30 33.40 -17.54
#